data_AF-A0A925TDM0-F1
#
_entry.id   AF-A0A925TDM0-F1
#
_cell.length_a   1.000
_cell.length_b   1.000
_cell.length_c   1.000
_cell.angle_alpha   90.00
_cell.angle_beta   90.00
_cell.angle_gamma   90.00
#
_symmetry.space_group_name_H-M   'P 1'
#
loop_
_entity.id
_entity.type
_entity.pdbx_description
1 polymer ?
#
loop_
_entity_poly.entity_id
_entity_poly.type
_entity_poly.pdbx_seq_one_letter_code
_entity_poly.pdbx_strand_id
1 'polypeptide(L)'
;MKFSFSLLLVGLTFSAAHAECPLYKISQALVAPIGGMTAINRDVTNIQSTEGGEWRIFRYENGRLNTILLKIYGETGNWEMRLSLINNATYGIASTHNSYNHHIAGKDPFAIVRQSTEYYFYCDGKLYLPDRNDEMANSMIDWQTYSKDGEEAKTMMLNDTDVADFIKDLVK
;
A
#
# COMPACT_ATOMS: atom_id res chain seq x y z
N MET A 1 -39.29 58.02 0.81
CA MET A 1 -38.97 56.68 1.31
C MET A 1 -38.00 56.03 0.33
N LYS A 2 -36.76 55.75 0.76
CA LYS A 2 -35.77 54.97 -0.02
C LYS A 2 -35.47 53.72 0.79
N PHE A 3 -35.91 52.56 0.30
CA PHE A 3 -35.56 51.26 0.89
C PHE A 3 -34.28 50.76 0.21
N SER A 4 -33.18 50.72 0.97
CA SER A 4 -31.97 50.03 0.57
C SER A 4 -32.11 48.55 0.94
N PHE A 5 -32.09 47.67 -0.05
CA PHE A 5 -32.01 46.23 0.13
C PHE A 5 -30.53 45.85 0.27
N SER A 6 -30.10 45.52 1.49
CA SER A 6 -28.80 44.89 1.74
C SER A 6 -28.86 43.44 1.27
N LEU A 7 -28.14 43.12 0.20
CA LEU A 7 -27.97 41.77 -0.31
C LEU A 7 -27.00 41.01 0.62
N LEU A 8 -27.54 40.11 1.44
CA LEU A 8 -26.77 39.23 2.32
C LEU A 8 -26.11 38.14 1.45
N LEU A 9 -24.80 38.23 1.25
CA LEU A 9 -24.00 37.24 0.53
C LEU A 9 -23.85 36.00 1.43
N VAL A 10 -24.72 35.01 1.25
CA VAL A 10 -24.60 33.70 1.91
C VAL A 10 -23.39 32.98 1.30
N GLY A 11 -22.29 32.96 2.04
CA GLY A 11 -21.10 32.19 1.70
C GLY A 11 -21.44 30.70 1.72
N LEU A 12 -21.54 30.11 0.52
CA LEU A 12 -21.55 28.66 0.32
C LEU A 12 -20.20 28.12 0.80
N THR A 13 -20.13 27.69 2.05
CA THR A 13 -19.10 26.77 2.49
C THR A 13 -19.35 25.47 1.76
N PHE A 14 -18.61 25.25 0.67
CA PHE A 14 -18.48 23.94 0.05
C PHE A 14 -17.87 23.02 1.11
N SER A 15 -18.72 22.26 1.82
CA SER A 15 -18.29 21.06 2.50
C SER A 15 -17.60 20.21 1.44
N ALA A 16 -16.28 20.11 1.49
CA ALA A 16 -15.55 19.12 0.72
C ALA A 16 -16.17 17.78 1.11
N ALA A 17 -16.97 17.22 0.21
CA ALA A 17 -17.45 15.86 0.37
C ALA A 17 -16.19 15.01 0.46
N HIS A 18 -15.87 14.51 1.65
CA HIS A 18 -14.86 13.48 1.82
C HIS A 18 -15.33 12.33 0.94
N ALA A 19 -14.71 12.19 -0.24
CA ALA A 19 -15.02 11.08 -1.12
C ALA A 19 -14.78 9.81 -0.30
N GLU A 20 -15.81 8.98 -0.18
CA GLU A 20 -15.67 7.70 0.51
C GLU A 20 -14.43 6.98 -0.02
N CYS A 21 -13.60 6.49 0.90
CA CYS A 21 -12.37 5.79 0.55
C CYS A 21 -12.72 4.63 -0.40
N PRO A 22 -12.20 4.58 -1.63
CA PRO A 22 -12.67 3.63 -2.63
C PRO A 22 -12.04 2.25 -2.42
N LEU A 23 -12.32 1.62 -1.27
CA LEU A 23 -11.69 0.38 -0.80
C LEU A 23 -11.75 -0.73 -1.85
N TYR A 24 -12.88 -0.87 -2.53
CA TYR A 24 -13.06 -1.84 -3.60
C TYR A 24 -12.09 -1.64 -4.77
N LYS A 25 -11.83 -0.37 -5.16
CA LYS A 25 -10.86 -0.08 -6.22
C LYS A 25 -9.44 -0.40 -5.76
N ILE A 26 -9.12 -0.06 -4.51
CA ILE A 26 -7.79 -0.35 -3.93
C ILE A 26 -7.55 -1.86 -3.86
N SER A 27 -8.53 -2.63 -3.35
CA SER A 27 -8.42 -4.08 -3.26
C SER A 27 -8.28 -4.73 -4.63
N GLN A 28 -9.02 -4.28 -5.64
CA GLN A 28 -8.82 -4.70 -7.02
C GLN A 28 -7.41 -4.39 -7.53
N ALA A 29 -6.88 -3.19 -7.26
CA ALA A 29 -5.54 -2.81 -7.69
C ALA A 29 -4.44 -3.67 -7.03
N LEU A 30 -4.64 -4.11 -5.79
CA LEU A 30 -3.70 -4.99 -5.07
C LEU A 30 -3.64 -6.42 -5.62
N VAL A 31 -4.72 -6.90 -6.26
CA VAL A 31 -4.76 -8.25 -6.84
C VAL A 31 -4.70 -8.25 -8.37
N ALA A 32 -4.72 -7.07 -8.99
CA ALA A 32 -4.69 -6.94 -10.45
C ALA A 32 -3.42 -7.60 -11.02
N PRO A 33 -3.52 -8.31 -12.16
CA PRO A 33 -2.34 -8.85 -12.82
C PRO A 33 -1.47 -7.70 -13.32
N ILE A 34 -0.15 -7.85 -13.15
CA ILE A 34 0.86 -6.89 -13.61
C ILE A 34 1.39 -7.26 -15.02
N GLY A 35 0.73 -8.22 -15.67
CA GLY A 35 1.13 -8.76 -16.97
C GLY A 35 1.11 -7.70 -18.06
N GLY A 36 2.13 -7.71 -18.92
CA GLY A 36 2.30 -6.75 -20.01
C GLY A 36 2.98 -5.44 -19.62
N MET A 37 3.22 -5.20 -18.33
CA MET A 37 4.01 -4.03 -17.87
C MET A 37 5.50 -4.37 -17.83
N THR A 38 6.33 -3.43 -18.26
CA THR A 38 7.79 -3.54 -18.10
C THR A 38 8.17 -3.07 -16.69
N ALA A 39 8.93 -3.90 -15.98
CA ALA A 39 9.44 -3.57 -14.66
C ALA A 39 10.82 -2.90 -14.77
N ILE A 40 11.04 -1.90 -13.93
CA ILE A 40 12.39 -1.46 -13.55
C ILE A 40 12.76 -2.25 -12.30
N ASN A 41 13.85 -3.00 -12.36
CA ASN A 41 14.33 -3.76 -11.21
C ASN A 41 15.47 -3.01 -10.52
N ARG A 42 15.52 -3.07 -9.19
CA ARG A 42 16.64 -2.58 -8.38
C ARG A 42 16.88 -3.57 -7.25
N ASP A 43 18.14 -3.80 -6.92
CA ASP A 43 18.47 -4.53 -5.69
C ASP A 43 18.14 -3.65 -4.48
N VAL A 44 17.69 -4.26 -3.39
CA VAL A 44 17.52 -3.58 -2.10
C VAL A 44 18.91 -3.22 -1.58
N THR A 45 19.15 -1.96 -1.21
CA THR A 45 20.46 -1.51 -0.71
C THR A 45 20.58 -1.65 0.80
N ASN A 46 19.51 -1.35 1.54
CA ASN A 46 19.46 -1.54 3.00
C ASN A 46 18.93 -2.92 3.36
N ILE A 47 19.79 -3.91 3.15
CA ILE A 47 19.45 -5.31 3.31
C ILE A 47 19.47 -5.71 4.80
N GLN A 48 18.33 -6.15 5.32
CA GLN A 48 18.22 -6.77 6.66
C GLN A 48 18.29 -8.32 6.61
N SER A 49 18.48 -8.92 5.43
CA SER A 49 18.55 -10.37 5.20
C SER A 49 19.85 -10.75 4.48
N THR A 50 20.53 -11.83 4.87
CA THR A 50 21.74 -12.29 4.17
C THR A 50 21.47 -12.74 2.72
N GLU A 51 20.22 -13.00 2.36
CA GLU A 51 19.75 -13.48 1.07
C GLU A 51 19.37 -12.34 0.11
N GLY A 52 19.35 -11.09 0.61
CA GLY A 52 19.11 -9.89 -0.17
C GLY A 52 17.63 -9.59 -0.43
N GLY A 53 17.37 -8.74 -1.42
CA GLY A 53 16.02 -8.38 -1.82
C GLY A 53 15.99 -7.64 -3.15
N GLU A 54 14.81 -7.55 -3.75
CA GLU A 54 14.59 -6.90 -5.04
C GLU A 54 13.37 -5.98 -4.96
N TRP A 55 13.53 -4.78 -5.52
CA TRP A 55 12.47 -3.88 -5.90
C TRP A 55 12.09 -4.10 -7.36
N ARG A 56 10.78 -4.18 -7.64
CA ARG A 56 10.24 -4.20 -9.01
C ARG A 56 9.21 -3.09 -9.16
N ILE A 57 9.52 -2.11 -9.99
CA ILE A 57 8.72 -0.91 -10.19
C ILE A 57 8.00 -0.99 -11.53
N PHE A 58 6.67 -0.98 -11.50
CA PHE A 58 5.81 -1.07 -12.68
C PHE A 58 5.16 0.28 -12.96
N ARG A 59 5.22 0.69 -14.23
CA ARG A 59 4.62 1.93 -14.71
C ARG A 59 3.63 1.65 -15.84
N TYR A 60 2.62 2.49 -15.92
CA TYR A 60 1.78 2.58 -17.12
C TYR A 60 2.61 3.10 -18.30
N GLU A 61 2.11 2.89 -19.53
CA GLU A 61 2.75 3.39 -20.76
C GLU A 61 2.99 4.90 -20.75
N ASN A 62 2.12 5.67 -20.07
CA ASN A 62 2.26 7.11 -19.90
C ASN A 62 3.32 7.52 -18.84
N GLY A 63 4.08 6.57 -18.31
CA GLY A 63 5.14 6.79 -17.33
C GLY A 63 4.67 6.95 -15.88
N ARG A 64 3.35 6.99 -15.62
CA ARG A 64 2.80 7.07 -14.26
C ARG A 64 3.06 5.77 -13.50
N LEU A 65 3.42 5.89 -12.22
CA LEU A 65 3.57 4.74 -11.34
C LEU A 65 2.25 3.95 -11.23
N ASN A 66 2.34 2.63 -11.35
CA ASN A 66 1.21 1.72 -11.17
C ASN A 66 1.37 0.92 -9.87
N THR A 67 2.45 0.16 -9.77
CA THR A 67 2.71 -0.75 -8.66
C THR A 67 4.19 -0.80 -8.34
N ILE A 68 4.54 -0.93 -7.06
CA ILE A 68 5.88 -1.29 -6.60
C ILE A 68 5.77 -2.61 -5.85
N LEU A 69 6.65 -3.55 -6.18
CA LEU A 69 6.88 -4.75 -5.38
C LEU A 69 8.22 -4.63 -4.67
N LEU A 70 8.25 -5.00 -3.40
CA LEU A 70 9.45 -5.31 -2.64
C LEU A 70 9.42 -6.81 -2.36
N LYS A 71 10.51 -7.51 -2.62
CA LYS A 71 10.71 -8.88 -2.17
C LYS A 71 11.98 -8.95 -1.36
N ILE A 72 11.87 -9.29 -0.08
CA ILE A 72 13.00 -9.62 0.77
C ILE A 72 13.10 -11.14 0.84
N TYR A 73 14.24 -11.68 0.43
CA TYR A 73 14.49 -13.10 0.43
C TYR A 73 14.81 -13.59 1.84
N GLY A 74 14.73 -14.90 2.04
CA GLY A 74 15.04 -15.53 3.30
C GLY A 74 15.24 -17.02 3.12
N GLU A 75 15.97 -17.62 4.03
CA GLU A 75 16.30 -19.04 4.01
C GLU A 75 15.06 -19.95 4.13
N THR A 76 14.12 -19.57 4.99
CA THR A 76 12.92 -20.35 5.37
C THR A 76 11.62 -19.73 4.87
N GLY A 77 11.72 -18.66 4.10
CA GLY A 77 10.58 -17.92 3.61
C GLY A 77 10.97 -16.69 2.82
N ASN A 78 9.99 -15.93 2.38
CA ASN A 78 10.21 -14.58 1.87
C ASN A 78 9.15 -13.64 2.43
N TRP A 79 9.46 -12.36 2.33
CA TRP A 79 8.49 -11.32 2.58
C TRP A 79 8.31 -10.49 1.31
N GLU A 80 7.08 -10.42 0.83
CA GLU A 80 6.71 -9.66 -0.35
C GLU A 80 5.76 -8.54 0.04
N MET A 81 6.06 -7.31 -0.35
CA MET A 81 5.15 -6.18 -0.21
C MET A 81 4.77 -5.66 -1.57
N ARG A 82 3.49 -5.33 -1.75
CA ARG A 82 2.94 -4.75 -2.97
C ARG A 82 2.24 -3.44 -2.65
N LEU A 83 2.77 -2.33 -3.16
CA LEU A 83 2.11 -1.03 -3.20
C LEU A 83 1.41 -0.90 -4.55
N SER A 84 0.11 -0.60 -4.57
CA SER A 84 -0.63 -0.35 -5.82
C SER A 84 -1.46 0.93 -5.74
N LEU A 85 -1.34 1.77 -6.76
CA LEU A 85 -1.89 3.14 -6.77
C LEU A 85 -3.25 3.20 -7.49
N ILE A 86 -4.20 3.92 -6.88
CA ILE A 86 -5.36 4.46 -7.58
C ILE A 86 -5.07 5.87 -8.06
N ASN A 87 -4.48 6.68 -7.20
CA ASN A 87 -3.94 8.00 -7.48
C ASN A 87 -2.82 8.31 -6.46
N ASN A 88 -2.34 9.55 -6.44
CA ASN A 88 -1.22 9.94 -5.59
C ASN A 88 -1.52 9.94 -4.09
N ALA A 89 -2.78 10.02 -3.69
CA ALA A 89 -3.21 10.06 -2.29
C ALA A 89 -4.02 8.81 -1.87
N THR A 90 -4.35 7.95 -2.83
CA THR A 90 -5.16 6.74 -2.62
C THR A 90 -4.43 5.53 -3.17
N TYR A 91 -4.02 4.63 -2.29
CA TYR A 91 -3.26 3.45 -2.63
C TYR A 91 -3.49 2.35 -1.59
N GLY A 92 -3.04 1.15 -1.90
CA GLY A 92 -3.02 0.03 -0.97
C GLY A 92 -1.64 -0.57 -0.86
N ILE A 93 -1.36 -1.18 0.29
CA ILE A 93 -0.19 -2.01 0.52
C ILE A 93 -0.67 -3.39 0.95
N ALA A 94 -0.26 -4.43 0.22
CA ALA A 94 -0.38 -5.81 0.66
C ALA A 94 0.97 -6.29 1.18
N SER A 95 1.01 -6.87 2.37
CA SER A 95 2.20 -7.42 3.02
C SER A 95 2.02 -8.93 3.14
N THR A 96 2.77 -9.69 2.35
CA THR A 96 2.64 -11.14 2.21
C THR A 96 3.87 -11.85 2.75
N HIS A 97 3.68 -12.66 3.80
CA HIS A 97 4.72 -13.53 4.31
C HIS A 97 4.52 -14.95 3.78
N ASN A 98 5.53 -15.48 3.10
CA ASN A 98 5.54 -16.85 2.61
C ASN A 98 6.54 -17.67 3.43
N SER A 99 6.10 -18.78 4.00
CA SER A 99 6.98 -19.75 4.68
C SER A 99 7.16 -20.98 3.81
N TYR A 100 8.38 -21.52 3.77
CA TYR A 100 8.74 -22.70 2.98
C TYR A 100 8.79 -23.97 3.84
N ASN A 101 8.55 -25.14 3.23
CA ASN A 101 8.73 -26.44 3.91
C ASN A 101 10.20 -26.79 4.20
N HIS A 102 11.13 -26.29 3.37
CA HIS A 102 12.55 -26.61 3.39
C HIS A 102 13.38 -25.35 3.13
N HIS A 103 14.61 -25.35 3.63
CA HIS A 103 15.60 -24.31 3.36
C HIS A 103 15.85 -24.16 1.85
N ILE A 104 16.15 -22.94 1.39
CA ILE A 104 16.39 -22.63 -0.04
C ILE A 104 17.55 -23.41 -0.71
N ALA A 105 18.36 -24.14 0.06
CA ALA A 105 19.47 -25.00 -0.38
C ALA A 105 19.16 -26.51 -0.33
N GLY A 106 17.92 -26.90 -0.01
CA GLY A 106 17.48 -28.30 0.00
C GLY A 106 17.31 -28.89 -1.41
N LYS A 107 17.29 -30.23 -1.51
CA LYS A 107 17.14 -30.97 -2.78
C LYS A 107 15.70 -31.04 -3.31
N ASP A 108 14.70 -30.64 -2.53
CA ASP A 108 13.28 -30.73 -2.88
C ASP A 108 12.73 -29.38 -3.40
N PRO A 109 11.69 -29.38 -4.26
CA PRO A 109 11.10 -28.15 -4.76
C PRO A 109 10.51 -27.33 -3.59
N PHE A 110 10.85 -26.03 -3.54
CA PHE A 110 10.31 -25.10 -2.54
C PHE A 110 8.79 -25.08 -2.60
N ALA A 111 8.13 -25.67 -1.59
CA ALA A 111 6.69 -25.57 -1.45
C ALA A 111 6.37 -24.50 -0.40
N ILE A 112 5.55 -23.51 -0.77
CA ILE A 112 4.97 -22.57 0.20
C ILE A 112 4.02 -23.36 1.07
N VAL A 113 4.35 -23.51 2.36
CA VAL A 113 3.51 -24.23 3.34
C VAL A 113 2.50 -23.33 4.01
N ARG A 114 2.82 -22.04 4.08
CA ARG A 114 1.95 -21.04 4.68
C ARG A 114 2.16 -19.71 3.97
N GLN A 115 1.06 -19.07 3.64
CA GLN A 115 1.02 -17.71 3.15
C GLN A 115 0.09 -16.91 4.07
N SER A 116 0.61 -15.82 4.63
CA SER A 116 -0.20 -14.80 5.31
C SER A 116 -0.19 -13.54 4.47
N THR A 117 -1.29 -12.82 4.38
CA THR A 117 -1.32 -11.52 3.72
C THR A 117 -2.15 -10.54 4.51
N GLU A 118 -1.54 -9.41 4.85
CA GLU A 118 -2.18 -8.28 5.48
C GLU A 118 -2.37 -7.17 4.46
N TYR A 119 -3.51 -6.48 4.55
CA TYR A 119 -3.88 -5.42 3.61
C TYR A 119 -4.06 -4.12 4.37
N TYR A 120 -3.35 -3.09 3.94
CA TYR A 120 -3.46 -1.73 4.46
C TYR A 120 -3.94 -0.81 3.34
N PHE A 121 -5.02 -0.09 3.61
CA PHE A 121 -5.64 0.83 2.65
C PHE A 121 -5.34 2.26 3.07
N TYR A 122 -4.97 3.13 2.13
CA TYR A 122 -4.66 4.53 2.41
C TYR A 122 -5.52 5.45 1.56
N CYS A 123 -6.11 6.44 2.22
CA CYS A 123 -6.92 7.49 1.61
C CYS A 123 -6.47 8.85 2.15
N ASP A 124 -6.23 9.79 1.24
CA ASP A 124 -5.56 11.06 1.54
C ASP A 124 -4.21 10.88 2.27
N GLY A 125 -3.47 9.82 1.91
CA GLY A 125 -2.20 9.44 2.54
C GLY A 125 -2.33 8.84 3.95
N LYS A 126 -3.53 8.73 4.50
CA LYS A 126 -3.78 8.22 5.86
C LYS A 126 -4.28 6.79 5.82
N LEU A 127 -3.84 5.98 6.78
CA LEU A 127 -4.34 4.62 6.96
C LEU A 127 -5.86 4.67 7.19
N TYR A 128 -6.59 3.93 6.37
CA TYR A 128 -8.02 3.71 6.54
C TYR A 128 -8.24 2.81 7.76
N LEU A 129 -9.03 3.32 8.68
CA LEU A 129 -9.54 2.59 9.82
C LEU A 129 -11.06 2.40 9.62
N PRO A 130 -11.56 1.15 9.59
CA PRO A 130 -12.99 0.86 9.65
C PRO A 130 -13.67 1.54 10.84
N ASP A 131 -15.00 1.63 10.80
CA ASP A 131 -15.76 2.18 11.92
C ASP A 131 -15.49 1.37 13.20
N ARG A 132 -15.01 2.05 14.23
CA ARG A 132 -14.73 1.46 15.54
C ARG A 132 -16.00 1.09 16.32
N ASN A 133 -17.19 1.37 15.80
CA ASN A 133 -18.44 0.89 16.36
C ASN A 133 -18.89 -0.45 15.75
N ASP A 134 -18.16 -0.99 14.77
CA ASP A 134 -18.40 -2.32 14.24
C ASP A 134 -17.90 -3.39 15.24
N GLU A 135 -18.84 -4.04 15.93
CA GLU A 135 -18.54 -5.08 16.92
C GLU A 135 -17.74 -6.25 16.32
N MET A 136 -17.99 -6.60 15.06
CA MET A 136 -17.26 -7.68 14.38
C MET A 136 -15.81 -7.26 14.15
N ALA A 137 -15.57 -6.05 13.63
CA ALA A 137 -14.22 -5.53 13.42
C ALA A 137 -13.43 -5.44 14.74
N ASN A 138 -14.04 -4.97 15.82
CA ASN A 138 -13.41 -4.86 17.14
C ASN A 138 -13.07 -6.20 17.78
N SER A 139 -13.81 -7.27 17.45
CA SER A 139 -13.54 -8.61 17.98
C SER A 139 -12.40 -9.33 17.24
N MET A 140 -12.08 -8.89 16.02
CA MET A 140 -11.14 -9.57 15.13
C MET A 140 -9.82 -8.82 14.93
N ILE A 141 -9.81 -7.51 15.13
CA ILE A 141 -8.67 -6.65 14.83
C ILE A 141 -8.08 -6.10 16.12
N ASP A 142 -6.80 -6.39 16.36
CA ASP A 142 -6.00 -5.59 17.26
C ASP A 142 -5.65 -4.26 16.58
N TRP A 143 -6.41 -3.22 16.90
CA TRP A 143 -6.26 -1.90 16.30
C TRP A 143 -4.91 -1.24 16.54
N GLN A 144 -4.26 -1.55 17.67
CA GLN A 144 -2.95 -0.99 17.97
C GLN A 144 -1.90 -1.62 17.06
N THR A 145 -1.92 -2.95 16.96
CA THR A 145 -1.03 -3.70 16.07
C THR A 145 -1.29 -3.34 14.61
N TYR A 146 -2.55 -3.36 14.14
CA TYR A 146 -2.90 -2.98 12.76
C TYR A 146 -2.43 -1.56 12.39
N SER A 147 -2.62 -0.59 13.27
CA SER A 147 -2.19 0.80 13.00
C SER A 147 -0.68 0.92 12.93
N LYS A 148 0.03 0.24 13.84
CA LYS A 148 1.49 0.22 13.86
C LYS A 148 2.04 -0.44 12.59
N ASP A 149 1.58 -1.64 12.28
CA ASP A 149 2.07 -2.43 11.15
C ASP A 149 1.76 -1.74 9.82
N GLY A 150 0.61 -1.07 9.72
CA GLY A 150 0.28 -0.21 8.57
C GLY A 150 1.26 0.96 8.40
N GLU A 151 1.63 1.68 9.46
CA GLU A 151 2.61 2.77 9.34
C GLU A 151 4.03 2.27 9.06
N GLU A 152 4.42 1.11 9.60
CA GLU A 152 5.68 0.45 9.28
C GLU A 152 5.72 0.04 7.80
N ALA A 153 4.67 -0.62 7.31
CA ALA A 153 4.55 -1.02 5.91
C ALA A 153 4.62 0.19 4.96
N LYS A 154 3.92 1.27 5.31
CA LYS A 154 3.98 2.54 4.59
C LYS A 154 5.39 3.12 4.59
N THR A 155 6.06 3.12 5.73
CA THR A 155 7.44 3.63 5.85
C THR A 155 8.39 2.84 4.96
N MET A 156 8.32 1.50 4.96
CA MET A 156 9.18 0.68 4.12
C MET A 156 8.93 0.92 2.63
N MET A 157 7.67 1.03 2.21
CA MET A 157 7.35 1.21 0.79
C MET A 157 7.53 2.65 0.30
N LEU A 158 7.42 3.65 1.18
CA LEU A 158 7.39 5.07 0.78
C LEU A 158 8.56 5.92 1.28
N ASN A 159 9.39 5.44 2.20
CA ASN A 159 10.53 6.21 2.72
C ASN A 159 11.89 5.59 2.41
N ASP A 160 11.91 4.45 1.71
CA ASP A 160 13.15 3.84 1.28
C ASP A 160 13.81 4.64 0.13
N THR A 161 15.13 4.81 0.24
CA THR A 161 15.94 5.58 -0.70
C THR A 161 15.97 4.95 -2.09
N ASP A 162 15.84 3.63 -2.20
CA ASP A 162 15.90 2.89 -3.46
C ASP A 162 14.71 3.19 -4.36
N VAL A 163 13.60 3.61 -3.77
CA VAL A 163 12.35 3.90 -4.50
C VAL A 163 11.95 5.37 -4.48
N ALA A 164 12.68 6.23 -3.75
CA ALA A 164 12.33 7.64 -3.52
C ALA A 164 11.96 8.41 -4.81
N ASP A 165 12.70 8.22 -5.90
CA ASP A 165 12.46 8.90 -7.18
C ASP A 165 11.13 8.52 -7.85
N PHE A 166 10.61 7.32 -7.55
CA PHE A 166 9.36 6.81 -8.14
C PHE A 166 8.12 7.25 -7.39
N ILE A 167 8.27 7.63 -6.12
CA ILE A 167 7.18 7.90 -5.18
C ILE A 167 7.12 9.36 -4.74
N LYS A 168 8.01 10.22 -5.24
CA LYS A 168 8.10 11.64 -4.87
C LYS A 168 6.78 12.42 -4.99
N ASP A 169 5.91 11.98 -5.90
CA ASP A 169 4.63 12.64 -6.19
C ASP A 169 3.47 12.08 -5.34
N LEU A 170 3.72 11.05 -4.52
CA LEU A 170 2.75 10.46 -3.61
C LEU A 170 2.54 11.32 -2.36
N VAL A 171 1.30 11.42 -1.93
CA VAL A 171 0.95 11.93 -0.61
C VAL A 171 1.30 10.84 0.41
N LYS A 172 2.30 11.16 1.23
CA LYS A 172 2.77 10.35 2.34
C LYS A 172 2.08 10.75 3.63
#